data_AF-A0AAV6Z824-F1
#
_entry.id   AF-A0AAV6Z824-F1
#
_cell.length_a   1.000
_cell.length_b   1.000
_cell.length_c   1.000
_cell.angle_alpha   90.00
_cell.angle_beta   90.00
_cell.angle_gamma   90.00
#
_symmetry.space_group_name_H-M   'P 1'
#
loop_
_entity.id
_entity.type
_entity.pdbx_description
1 polymer ?
#
loop_
_entity_poly.entity_id
_entity_poly.type
_entity_poly.pdbx_seq_one_letter_code
_entity_poly.pdbx_strand_id
1 'polypeptide(L)'
;MASFDFTPRYGVISYASFAKPIVRLSDDDSTDAEAVIERIRKFNYREHDDKMGTNTRGALIEVHGMLSLQNTNEPQKFLETRNVILLMTDGE
;
A
#
# COMPACT_ATOMS: atom_id res chain seq x y z
N MET A 1 -20.40 -12.10 1.01
CA MET A 1 -19.93 -10.71 1.01
C MET A 1 -19.80 -10.27 2.46
N ALA A 2 -18.58 -9.96 2.91
CA ALA A 2 -18.41 -9.37 4.24
C ALA A 2 -18.81 -7.90 4.14
N SER A 3 -19.92 -7.52 4.80
CA SER A 3 -20.30 -6.12 4.95
C SER A 3 -19.46 -5.55 6.10
N PHE A 4 -18.38 -4.85 5.79
CA PHE A 4 -17.74 -3.98 6.76
C PHE A 4 -18.54 -2.67 6.80
N ASP A 5 -18.90 -2.19 7.99
CA ASP A 5 -19.60 -0.90 8.19
C ASP A 5 -18.74 0.32 7.82
N PHE A 6 -17.57 0.11 7.21
CA PHE A 6 -16.68 1.17 6.77
C PHE A 6 -16.02 0.80 5.45
N THR A 7 -15.73 1.83 4.64
CA THR A 7 -15.02 1.70 3.36
C THR A 7 -13.54 2.03 3.59
N PRO A 8 -12.65 1.04 3.69
CA PRO A 8 -11.21 1.30 3.82
C PRO A 8 -10.64 1.93 2.56
N ARG A 9 -9.51 2.61 2.73
CA ARG A 9 -8.65 3.10 1.66
C ARG A 9 -7.39 2.23 1.62
N TYR A 10 -7.11 1.64 0.47
CA TYR A 10 -6.05 0.66 0.29
C TYR A 10 -4.78 1.31 -0.26
N GLY A 11 -3.65 1.02 0.38
CA GLY A 11 -2.32 1.21 -0.18
C GLY A 11 -1.66 -0.15 -0.32
N VAL A 12 -1.13 -0.46 -1.51
CA VAL A 12 -0.54 -1.76 -1.81
C VAL A 12 0.84 -1.57 -2.39
N ILE A 13 1.84 -2.16 -1.76
CA ILE A 13 3.25 -2.07 -2.16
C ILE A 13 3.78 -3.50 -2.29
N SER A 14 4.45 -3.78 -3.39
CA SER A 14 5.31 -4.95 -3.52
C SER A 14 6.76 -4.50 -3.39
N TYR A 15 7.61 -5.25 -2.70
CA TYR A 15 9.01 -4.89 -2.53
C TYR A 15 9.95 -6.08 -2.66
N ALA A 16 11.14 -5.77 -3.17
CA ALA A 16 12.34 -6.59 -3.13
C ALA A 16 13.49 -5.63 -2.80
N SER A 17 14.42 -5.42 -3.74
CA SER A 17 15.49 -4.41 -3.54
C SER A 17 14.97 -2.97 -3.55
N PHE A 18 13.79 -2.75 -4.16
CA PHE A 18 13.09 -1.47 -4.24
C PHE A 18 11.62 -1.68 -3.90
N ALA A 19 10.97 -0.65 -3.34
CA ALA A 19 9.54 -0.64 -3.13
C ALA A 19 8.82 -0.19 -4.41
N LYS A 20 7.74 -0.88 -4.76
CA LYS A 20 6.91 -0.57 -5.91
C LYS A 20 5.43 -0.46 -5.50
N PRO A 21 4.88 0.76 -5.48
CA PRO A 21 3.45 0.96 -5.25
C PRO A 21 2.64 0.34 -6.40
N ILE A 22 1.76 -0.61 -6.05
CA ILE A 22 0.72 -1.14 -6.93
C ILE A 22 -0.51 -0.24 -6.88
N VAL A 23 -0.87 0.23 -5.67
CA VAL A 23 -1.96 1.19 -5.38
C VAL A 23 -1.47 2.19 -4.35
N ARG A 24 -1.74 3.49 -4.57
CA ARG A 24 -1.50 4.53 -3.57
C ARG A 24 -2.80 4.92 -2.87
N LEU A 25 -2.70 5.37 -1.62
CA LEU A 25 -3.85 5.93 -0.89
C LEU A 25 -4.50 7.11 -1.62
N SER A 26 -3.72 7.85 -2.42
CA SER A 26 -4.20 8.98 -3.21
C SER A 26 -4.91 8.60 -4.50
N ASP A 27 -4.88 7.33 -4.92
CA ASP A 27 -5.53 6.92 -6.17
C ASP A 27 -7.06 6.94 -6.00
N ASP A 28 -7.79 7.34 -7.04
CA ASP A 28 -9.26 7.49 -6.98
C ASP A 28 -9.98 6.15 -6.71
N ASP A 29 -9.41 5.06 -7.19
CA ASP A 29 -9.92 3.69 -7.03
C ASP A 29 -9.45 3.02 -5.72
N SER A 30 -8.71 3.71 -4.86
CA SER A 30 -8.16 3.13 -3.63
C SER A 30 -9.21 2.75 -2.59
N THR A 31 -10.48 3.12 -2.76
CA THR A 31 -11.60 2.68 -1.91
C THR A 31 -12.45 1.56 -2.55
N ASP A 32 -12.15 1.17 -3.79
CA ASP A 32 -12.83 0.10 -4.53
C ASP A 32 -12.03 -1.20 -4.39
N ALA A 33 -12.57 -2.16 -3.63
CA ALA A 33 -11.88 -3.41 -3.33
C ALA A 33 -11.65 -4.25 -4.59
N GLU A 34 -12.63 -4.32 -5.49
CA GLU A 34 -12.55 -5.07 -6.74
C GLU A 34 -11.48 -4.48 -7.67
N ALA A 35 -11.41 -3.16 -7.80
CA ALA A 35 -10.38 -2.48 -8.58
C ALA A 35 -8.97 -2.73 -8.02
N VAL A 36 -8.81 -2.64 -6.69
CA VAL A 36 -7.55 -2.93 -6.00
C VAL A 36 -7.12 -4.39 -6.23
N ILE A 37 -8.05 -5.34 -6.09
CA ILE A 37 -7.79 -6.76 -6.36
C ILE A 37 -7.36 -6.98 -7.81
N GLU A 38 -7.98 -6.29 -8.77
CA GLU A 38 -7.60 -6.39 -10.18
C GLU A 38 -6.18 -5.87 -10.44
N ARG A 39 -5.79 -4.75 -9.82
CA ARG A 39 -4.42 -4.21 -9.90
C ARG A 39 -3.39 -5.17 -9.31
N ILE A 40 -3.70 -5.81 -8.19
CA ILE A 40 -2.86 -6.86 -7.59
C ILE A 40 -2.72 -8.05 -8.55
N ARG A 41 -3.81 -8.52 -9.16
CA ARG A 41 -3.78 -9.65 -10.10
C ARG A 41 -3.00 -9.37 -11.37
N LYS A 42 -3.03 -8.11 -11.86
CA LYS A 42 -2.30 -7.67 -13.06
C LYS A 42 -0.83 -7.38 -12.78
N PHE A 43 -0.44 -7.14 -11.54
CA PHE A 43 0.94 -6.85 -11.18
C PHE A 43 1.84 -8.05 -11.50
N ASN A 44 2.85 -7.83 -12.33
CA ASN A 44 3.77 -8.88 -12.72
C ASN A 44 4.95 -8.93 -11.75
N TYR A 45 5.17 -10.07 -11.10
CA TYR A 45 6.29 -10.29 -10.18
C TYR A 45 7.67 -10.04 -10.82
N ARG A 46 7.81 -10.24 -12.15
CA ARG A 46 9.04 -9.92 -12.91
C ARG A 46 9.40 -8.43 -12.88
N GLU A 47 8.52 -7.56 -12.40
CA GLU A 47 8.85 -6.16 -12.16
C GLU A 47 9.91 -5.96 -11.07
N HIS A 48 10.25 -7.02 -10.32
CA HIS A 48 11.39 -7.08 -9.38
C HIS A 48 12.59 -7.89 -9.91
N ASP A 49 12.64 -8.24 -11.20
CA ASP A 49 13.71 -9.07 -11.81
C ASP A 49 15.13 -8.63 -11.43
N ASP A 50 16.06 -9.58 -11.44
CA ASP A 50 17.50 -9.52 -11.08
C ASP A 50 17.83 -8.96 -9.69
N LYS A 51 16.84 -8.56 -8.90
CA LYS A 51 17.04 -7.79 -7.68
C LYS A 51 16.38 -8.45 -6.46
N MET A 52 16.86 -9.66 -6.17
CA MET A 52 16.41 -10.53 -5.07
C MET A 52 16.70 -10.03 -3.65
N GLY A 53 17.20 -8.81 -3.46
CA GLY A 53 17.38 -8.25 -2.11
C GLY A 53 16.05 -8.01 -1.39
N THR A 54 16.09 -7.97 -0.06
CA THR A 54 14.94 -7.65 0.79
C THR A 54 15.12 -6.28 1.43
N ASN A 55 14.48 -5.25 0.88
CA ASN A 55 14.57 -3.87 1.37
C ASN A 55 13.28 -3.43 2.07
N THR A 56 12.99 -4.06 3.21
CA THR A 56 11.84 -3.73 4.06
C THR A 56 11.85 -2.27 4.50
N ARG A 57 13.04 -1.68 4.73
CA ARG A 57 13.19 -0.26 5.05
C ARG A 57 12.64 0.62 3.93
N GLY A 58 12.93 0.30 2.67
CA GLY A 58 12.40 1.03 1.51
C GLY A 58 10.88 0.96 1.44
N ALA A 59 10.30 -0.22 1.70
CA ALA A 59 8.84 -0.39 1.75
C ALA A 59 8.20 0.47 2.85
N LEU A 60 8.78 0.50 4.05
CA LEU A 60 8.25 1.30 5.16
C LEU A 60 8.42 2.82 4.93
N ILE A 61 9.48 3.25 4.22
CA ILE A 61 9.62 4.65 3.80
C ILE A 61 8.50 5.04 2.83
N GLU A 62 8.12 4.16 1.91
CA GLU A 62 7.02 4.41 0.99
C GLU A 62 5.68 4.51 1.73
N VAL A 63 5.42 3.61 2.69
CA VAL A 63 4.24 3.71 3.58
C VAL A 63 4.24 5.05 4.35
N HIS A 64 5.38 5.42 4.93
CA HIS A 64 5.53 6.70 5.63
C HIS A 64 5.24 7.89 4.71
N GLY A 65 5.71 7.85 3.45
CA GLY A 65 5.42 8.87 2.44
C GLY A 65 3.93 9.01 2.16
N MET A 66 3.22 7.89 1.97
CA MET A 66 1.77 7.89 1.75
C MET A 66 1.01 8.50 2.94
N LEU A 67 1.37 8.11 4.17
CA LEU A 67 0.73 8.64 5.38
C LEU A 67 1.05 10.13 5.59
N SER A 68 2.28 10.56 5.31
CA SER A 68 2.70 11.96 5.40
C SER A 68 1.94 12.85 4.43
N LEU A 69 1.73 12.38 3.20
CA LEU A 69 0.92 13.08 2.22
C LEU A 69 -0.54 13.20 2.67
N GLN A 70 -1.12 12.10 3.19
CA GLN A 70 -2.48 12.13 3.72
C GLN A 70 -2.63 13.09 4.91
N ASN A 71 -1.69 13.09 5.86
CA ASN A 71 -1.67 14.02 6.98
C ASN A 71 -1.51 15.49 6.52
N THR A 72 -0.74 15.73 5.46
CA THR A 72 -0.55 17.06 4.88
C THR A 72 -1.84 17.57 4.22
N ASN A 73 -2.54 16.70 3.49
CA ASN A 73 -3.73 17.05 2.74
C ASN A 73 -4.99 17.15 3.62
N GLU A 74 -5.13 16.27 4.61
CA GLU A 74 -6.31 16.17 5.48
C GLU A 74 -5.93 16.00 6.97
N PRO A 75 -5.27 17.00 7.60
CA PRO A 75 -4.69 16.84 8.94
C PRO A 75 -5.70 16.50 10.04
N GLN A 76 -6.88 17.13 10.06
CA GLN A 76 -7.90 16.79 11.08
C GLN A 76 -8.40 15.35 10.92
N LYS A 77 -8.69 14.94 9.69
CA LYS A 77 -9.20 13.59 9.40
C LYS A 77 -8.13 12.52 9.60
N PHE A 78 -6.86 12.84 9.37
CA PHE A 78 -5.75 11.93 9.63
C PHE A 78 -5.67 11.54 11.11
N LEU A 79 -5.91 12.47 12.03
CA LEU A 79 -5.92 12.18 13.48
C LEU A 79 -7.05 11.22 13.90
N GLU A 80 -8.15 11.19 13.15
CA GLU A 80 -9.29 10.28 13.37
C GLU A 80 -9.16 8.96 12.60
N THR A 81 -8.20 8.89 11.66
CA THR A 81 -8.01 7.74 10.77
C THR A 81 -7.26 6.62 11.49
N ARG A 82 -7.85 5.41 11.48
CA ARG A 82 -7.18 4.19 11.95
C ARG A 82 -6.36 3.59 10.83
N ASN A 83 -5.03 3.59 10.98
CA ASN A 83 -4.11 3.01 10.01
C ASN A 83 -3.76 1.56 10.40
N VAL A 84 -3.86 0.65 9.43
CA VAL A 84 -3.47 -0.76 9.59
C VAL A 84 -2.40 -1.08 8.57
N ILE A 85 -1.28 -1.63 9.02
CA ILE A 85 -0.17 -2.06 8.15
C ILE A 85 -0.09 -3.59 8.23
N LEU A 86 -0.28 -4.26 7.09
CA LEU A 86 -0.05 -5.69 6.94
C LEU A 86 1.25 -5.89 6.16
N LEU A 87 2.27 -6.44 6.84
CA LEU A 87 3.56 -6.77 6.25
C LEU A 87 3.66 -8.28 6.08
N MET A 88 3.92 -8.74 4.85
CA MET A 88 4.17 -10.14 4.53
C MET A 88 5.61 -10.27 4.03
N THR A 89 6.44 -10.96 4.81
CA THR A 89 7.88 -11.14 4.55
C THR A 89 8.34 -12.43 5.22
N ASP A 90 9.41 -13.03 4.72
CA ASP A 90 10.15 -14.13 5.37
C ASP A 90 10.98 -13.67 6.57
N GLY A 91 11.39 -12.40 6.59
CA GLY A 91 12.06 -11.76 7.71
C GLY A 91 13.59 -11.86 7.67
N GLU A 92 14.15 -12.26 6.52
CA GLU A 92 15.61 -12.27 6.29
C GLU A 92 16.19 -10.88 6.02
#